data_AF-A0A1U7LPB7-F1
#
_entry.id   AF-A0A1U7LPB7-F1
#
_cell.length_a   1.000
_cell.length_b   1.000
_cell.length_c   1.000
_cell.angle_alpha   90.00
_cell.angle_beta   90.00
_cell.angle_gamma   90.00
#
_symmetry.space_group_name_H-M   'P 1'
#
loop_
_entity.id
_entity.type
_entity.pdbx_description
1 polymer ?
#
loop_
_entity_poly.entity_id
_entity_poly.type
_entity_poly.pdbx_seq_one_letter_code
_entity_poly.pdbx_strand_id
1 'polypeptide(L)'
;MRIFNLAIVLLPLLEAATPVNLHLDATFASPPFLLELLEAAATEKPECYFQLIPHLVSLPRNTDRELYNAALPLISSCLGDPASVELFKLSVSLRSATPKIEAVYQYYDHSEIEKPPCDSWFLIEGTGLCELPKNMPESSRKDRKLLRMDRIYPTLNHEKPAVIYYADLTDPTFLDHHESLIALSRQNKIRYVLRYKSPKIRSVRKVSLSGYGVEMALKKMDYLVIDDREDGGEPRSLPGKDESTSTIQPLRISELAQLGPKAISYIINSENPLNKLLETSRNLPSLTSVLSKYNSSSKVIQEIDKLNGHAYPPGQNMLWINGRQIDSADITIYSLLQFLRYERDMISSLSSLGLSTVKSRDLLTNPAIATYYETISSQRFDFRDSVIIYFNNIENDKLYASWSQSLSTFLTPIYPGQLHTVRRNFHTLVVSINLSDDDEVNGILGRLWSIVQRKIALRIGIILETDTPRSRAFVWIYQEKGLDKALEFLSNVLPDNTSDKKAFENVVGRWGKPKFDDAIVSQNVNDHFSKNNDWLSRFSFQHGGVFFNGRFIQKSDVFPCGYIAEIDI
;
A
#
# COMPACT_ATOMS: atom_id res chain seq x y z
N MET A 1 -32.36 70.58 39.46
CA MET A 1 -32.88 70.20 38.12
C MET A 1 -31.71 69.99 37.18
N ARG A 2 -31.27 68.74 37.01
CA ARG A 2 -30.46 68.22 35.89
C ARG A 2 -30.44 66.70 36.05
N ILE A 3 -31.34 66.06 35.31
CA ILE A 3 -31.46 64.60 35.20
C ILE A 3 -30.34 64.16 34.25
N PHE A 4 -29.34 63.43 34.74
CA PHE A 4 -28.39 62.71 33.89
C PHE A 4 -28.97 61.32 33.63
N ASN A 5 -29.52 61.13 32.43
CA ASN A 5 -29.88 59.81 31.91
C ASN A 5 -28.59 59.05 31.59
N LEU A 6 -28.24 58.07 32.42
CA LEU A 6 -27.21 57.08 32.12
C LEU A 6 -27.88 55.94 31.34
N ALA A 7 -27.73 55.93 30.02
CA ALA A 7 -28.13 54.80 29.19
C ALA A 7 -27.16 53.64 29.44
N ILE A 8 -27.60 52.64 30.19
CA ILE A 8 -26.89 51.38 30.37
C ILE A 8 -27.05 50.58 29.07
N VAL A 9 -25.99 50.52 28.28
CA VAL A 9 -25.88 49.59 27.15
C VAL A 9 -25.65 48.19 27.74
N LEU A 10 -26.72 47.39 27.80
CA LEU A 10 -26.63 45.95 28.03
C LEU A 10 -25.99 45.30 26.79
N LEU A 11 -24.68 45.08 26.84
CA LEU A 11 -24.00 44.12 25.97
C LEU A 11 -24.43 42.71 26.41
N PRO A 12 -25.00 41.87 25.53
CA PRO A 12 -25.26 40.48 25.88
C PRO A 12 -23.90 39.79 26.06
N LEU A 13 -23.66 39.26 27.26
CA LEU A 13 -22.61 38.28 27.48
C LEU A 13 -22.96 37.06 26.63
N LEU A 14 -22.32 36.93 25.48
CA LEU A 14 -22.24 35.64 24.79
C LEU A 14 -21.46 34.70 25.71
N GLU A 15 -22.15 33.76 26.34
CA GLU A 15 -21.52 32.60 26.98
C GLU A 15 -20.75 31.84 25.89
N ALA A 16 -19.44 32.08 25.82
CA ALA A 16 -18.57 31.31 24.95
C ALA A 16 -18.45 29.90 25.54
N ALA A 17 -18.88 28.89 24.79
CA ALA A 17 -18.70 27.49 25.15
C ALA A 17 -17.23 27.20 25.47
N THR A 18 -16.96 26.38 26.49
CA THR A 18 -15.61 25.99 26.89
C THR A 18 -14.99 25.05 25.85
N PRO A 19 -13.96 25.48 25.09
CA PRO A 19 -13.40 24.65 24.04
C PRO A 19 -12.43 23.61 24.62
N VAL A 20 -12.50 22.38 24.09
CA VAL A 20 -11.47 21.36 24.33
C VAL A 20 -10.40 21.50 23.25
N ASN A 21 -9.17 21.86 23.65
CA ASN A 21 -8.05 22.04 22.73
C ASN A 21 -7.09 20.85 22.82
N LEU A 22 -6.84 20.20 21.68
CA LEU A 22 -5.93 19.06 21.56
C LEU A 22 -4.87 19.37 20.50
N HIS A 23 -3.61 19.10 20.83
CA HIS A 23 -2.47 19.25 19.93
C HIS A 23 -1.64 17.96 19.96
N LEU A 24 -1.03 17.64 18.82
CA LEU A 24 -0.15 16.49 18.68
C LEU A 24 1.24 16.97 18.27
N ASP A 25 2.24 16.62 19.06
CA ASP A 25 3.64 16.96 18.78
C ASP A 25 4.46 15.70 18.50
N ALA A 26 5.41 15.81 17.57
CA ALA A 26 6.39 14.79 17.28
C ALA A 26 7.40 14.63 18.43
N THR A 27 8.11 13.50 18.45
CA THR A 27 9.15 13.24 19.45
C THR A 27 10.42 14.06 19.21
N PHE A 28 10.68 14.45 17.96
CA PHE A 28 11.89 15.17 17.54
C PHE A 28 11.70 16.69 17.46
N ALA A 29 12.83 17.41 17.50
CA ALA A 29 12.87 18.86 17.47
C ALA A 29 12.52 19.42 16.07
N SER A 30 11.94 20.61 16.04
CA SER A 30 11.65 21.29 14.78
C SER A 30 12.94 21.67 14.05
N PRO A 31 13.12 21.25 12.78
CA PRO A 31 14.25 21.72 11.98
C PRO A 31 14.09 23.22 11.65
N PRO A 32 15.17 23.88 11.22
CA PRO A 32 15.10 25.25 10.69
C PRO A 32 14.08 25.35 9.55
N PHE A 33 13.20 26.35 9.61
CA PHE A 33 12.11 26.48 8.65
C PHE A 33 12.59 26.69 7.20
N LEU A 34 13.77 27.32 7.01
CA LEU A 34 14.44 27.45 5.72
C LEU A 34 14.67 26.08 5.04
N LEU A 35 15.14 25.09 5.79
CA LEU A 35 15.39 23.73 5.29
C LEU A 35 14.08 23.03 4.94
N GLU A 36 13.03 23.25 5.74
CA GLU A 36 11.70 22.72 5.49
C GLU A 36 11.12 23.24 4.16
N LEU A 37 11.24 24.55 3.89
CA LEU A 37 10.84 25.15 2.62
C LEU A 37 11.63 24.59 1.43
N LEU A 38 12.96 24.45 1.59
CA LEU A 38 13.84 23.94 0.54
C LEU A 38 13.50 22.48 0.18
N GLU A 39 13.35 21.61 1.18
CA GLU A 39 13.01 20.20 0.94
C GLU A 39 11.57 20.02 0.45
N ALA A 40 10.63 20.83 0.92
CA ALA A 40 9.26 20.82 0.41
C ALA A 40 9.23 21.21 -1.08
N ALA A 41 9.95 22.27 -1.48
CA ALA A 41 10.04 22.69 -2.88
C ALA A 41 10.72 21.60 -3.75
N ALA A 42 11.78 20.98 -3.25
CA ALA A 42 12.49 19.91 -3.94
C ALA A 42 11.75 18.56 -3.96
N THR A 43 10.66 18.44 -3.19
CA THR A 43 9.74 17.31 -3.29
C THR A 43 8.77 17.49 -4.44
N GLU A 44 8.36 18.73 -4.74
CA GLU A 44 7.54 19.04 -5.92
C GLU A 44 8.37 18.97 -7.21
N LYS A 45 9.52 19.64 -7.24
CA LYS A 45 10.42 19.64 -8.39
C LYS A 45 11.88 19.51 -7.95
N PRO A 46 12.51 18.33 -8.10
CA PRO A 46 13.88 18.10 -7.64
C PRO A 46 14.93 19.04 -8.27
N GLU A 47 14.72 19.46 -9.51
CA GLU A 47 15.63 20.36 -10.25
C GLU A 47 15.78 21.74 -9.58
N CYS A 48 14.75 22.19 -8.87
CA CYS A 48 14.74 23.47 -8.19
C CYS A 48 15.67 23.52 -6.98
N TYR A 49 16.03 22.37 -6.41
CA TYR A 49 16.76 22.30 -5.16
C TYR A 49 18.06 23.14 -5.17
N PHE A 50 18.97 22.86 -6.11
CA PHE A 50 20.25 23.57 -6.19
C PHE A 50 20.12 25.01 -6.72
N GLN A 51 19.06 25.32 -7.47
CA GLN A 51 18.82 26.68 -8.00
C GLN A 51 18.32 27.64 -6.92
N LEU A 52 17.53 27.13 -5.97
CA LEU A 52 16.93 27.92 -4.91
C LEU A 52 17.89 28.23 -3.76
N ILE A 53 18.85 27.35 -3.48
CA ILE A 53 19.81 27.50 -2.36
C ILE A 53 20.44 28.89 -2.27
N PRO A 54 21.13 29.44 -3.30
CA PRO A 54 21.82 30.73 -3.18
C PRO A 54 20.84 31.87 -2.87
N HIS A 55 19.67 31.85 -3.49
CA HIS A 55 18.64 32.88 -3.29
C HIS A 55 18.01 32.79 -1.90
N LEU A 56 17.65 31.58 -1.45
CA LEU A 56 16.98 31.38 -0.16
C LEU A 56 17.89 31.64 1.04
N VAL A 57 19.18 31.30 0.95
CA VAL A 57 20.14 31.53 2.04
C VAL A 57 20.36 33.04 2.28
N SER A 58 20.27 33.85 1.22
CA SER A 58 20.42 35.32 1.26
C SER A 58 19.22 36.09 1.84
N LEU A 59 18.08 35.42 2.09
CA LEU A 59 16.87 36.07 2.58
C LEU A 59 16.95 36.46 4.07
N PRO A 60 16.23 37.51 4.49
CA PRO A 60 16.14 37.91 5.90
C PRO A 60 15.46 36.82 6.74
N ARG A 61 15.95 36.60 7.97
CA ARG A 61 15.56 35.48 8.85
C ARG A 61 14.90 35.91 10.16
N ASN A 62 14.25 37.09 10.20
CA ASN A 62 13.71 37.65 11.44
C ASN A 62 12.52 36.85 11.97
N THR A 63 11.60 36.44 11.08
CA THR A 63 10.45 35.60 11.43
C THR A 63 10.18 34.57 10.33
N ASP A 64 9.64 33.40 10.70
CA ASP A 64 9.28 32.35 9.74
C ASP A 64 8.24 32.83 8.72
N ARG A 65 7.34 33.75 9.12
CA ARG A 65 6.35 34.37 8.24
C ARG A 65 6.99 35.27 7.19
N GLU A 66 7.94 36.12 7.58
CA GLU A 66 8.69 36.95 6.64
C GLU A 66 9.50 36.10 5.68
N LEU A 67 10.16 35.06 6.19
CA LEU A 67 10.92 34.11 5.37
C LEU A 67 10.02 33.40 4.35
N TYR A 68 8.85 32.92 4.78
CA TYR A 68 7.88 32.29 3.88
C TYR A 68 7.42 33.23 2.77
N ASN A 69 7.03 34.45 3.13
CA ASN A 69 6.51 35.43 2.17
C ASN A 69 7.58 35.87 1.17
N ALA A 70 8.84 35.97 1.59
CA ALA A 70 9.96 36.31 0.71
C ALA A 70 10.40 35.12 -0.16
N ALA A 71 10.32 33.89 0.36
CA ALA A 71 10.68 32.67 -0.37
C ALA A 71 9.64 32.24 -1.41
N LEU A 72 8.35 32.45 -1.13
CA LEU A 72 7.24 32.03 -1.98
C LEU A 72 7.36 32.48 -3.45
N PRO A 73 7.65 33.75 -3.79
CA PRO A 73 7.81 34.18 -5.19
C PRO A 73 8.98 33.51 -5.90
N LEU A 74 10.09 33.26 -5.20
CA LEU A 74 11.26 32.56 -5.74
C LEU A 74 10.94 31.10 -6.04
N ILE A 75 10.27 30.44 -5.10
CA ILE A 75 9.83 29.05 -5.24
C ILE A 75 8.79 28.93 -6.36
N SER A 76 7.80 29.83 -6.42
CA SER A 76 6.77 29.81 -7.47
C SER A 76 7.38 30.00 -8.87
N SER A 77 8.39 30.86 -8.99
CA SER A 77 9.10 31.05 -10.25
C SER A 77 9.84 29.78 -10.70
N CYS A 78 10.33 28.96 -9.76
CA CYS A 78 11.05 27.73 -10.10
C CYS A 78 10.12 26.55 -10.39
N LEU A 79 9.04 26.41 -9.61
CA LEU A 79 8.03 25.37 -9.83
C LEU A 79 7.33 25.56 -11.18
N GLY A 80 7.02 26.81 -11.55
CA GLY A 80 6.51 27.18 -12.87
C GLY A 80 5.01 26.91 -13.08
N ASP A 81 4.43 25.95 -12.35
CA ASP A 81 3.01 25.62 -12.45
C ASP A 81 2.21 25.98 -11.17
N PRO A 82 1.00 26.55 -11.30
CA PRO A 82 0.19 26.94 -10.14
C PRO A 82 -0.21 25.77 -9.23
N ALA A 83 -0.41 24.58 -9.79
CA ALA A 83 -0.84 23.41 -9.03
C ALA A 83 0.25 22.92 -8.07
N SER A 84 1.51 22.89 -8.50
CA SER A 84 2.68 22.61 -7.66
C SER A 84 2.85 23.63 -6.56
N VAL A 85 2.53 24.90 -6.82
CA VAL A 85 2.56 25.92 -5.77
C VAL A 85 1.52 25.62 -4.69
N GLU A 86 0.30 25.24 -5.04
CA GLU A 86 -0.72 24.86 -4.05
C GLU A 86 -0.37 23.56 -3.31
N LEU A 87 0.16 22.56 -4.01
CA LEU A 87 0.64 21.32 -3.39
C LEU A 87 1.84 21.58 -2.46
N PHE A 88 2.73 22.50 -2.84
CA PHE A 88 3.81 22.97 -1.98
C PHE A 88 3.27 23.63 -0.70
N LYS A 89 2.31 24.56 -0.82
CA LYS A 89 1.68 25.20 0.34
C LYS A 89 1.04 24.18 1.29
N LEU A 90 0.34 23.20 0.73
CA LEU A 90 -0.25 22.10 1.49
C LEU A 90 0.83 21.26 2.17
N SER A 91 1.89 20.89 1.45
CA SER A 91 3.04 20.12 1.94
C SER A 91 3.74 20.81 3.12
N VAL A 92 3.93 22.13 3.05
CA VAL A 92 4.51 22.96 4.13
C VAL A 92 3.54 23.03 5.33
N SER A 93 2.25 23.20 5.08
CA SER A 93 1.22 23.21 6.14
C SER A 93 1.14 21.86 6.88
N LEU A 94 1.43 20.77 6.16
CA LEU A 94 1.50 19.41 6.69
C LEU A 94 2.85 19.05 7.31
N ARG A 95 3.84 19.93 7.20
CA ARG A 95 5.23 19.72 7.64
C ARG A 95 5.84 18.42 7.12
N SER A 96 5.44 18.01 5.91
CA SER A 96 5.73 16.67 5.37
C SER A 96 7.22 16.43 5.10
N ALA A 97 8.01 17.49 4.95
CA ALA A 97 9.46 17.42 4.71
C ALA A 97 10.27 17.23 6.02
N THR A 98 9.70 17.52 7.18
CA THR A 98 10.42 17.48 8.47
C THR A 98 10.99 16.11 8.83
N PRO A 99 10.30 14.98 8.61
CA PRO A 99 10.86 13.66 8.95
C PRO A 99 12.06 13.30 8.08
N LYS A 100 12.09 13.78 6.82
CA LYS A 100 13.23 13.56 5.92
C LYS A 100 14.48 14.29 6.41
N ILE A 101 14.33 15.54 6.87
CA ILE A 101 15.43 16.33 7.43
C ILE A 101 15.96 15.65 8.70
N GLU A 102 15.05 15.22 9.58
CA GLU A 102 15.42 14.50 10.80
C GLU A 102 16.13 13.18 10.49
N ALA A 103 15.70 12.43 9.46
CA ALA A 103 16.38 11.20 9.04
C ALA A 103 17.84 11.45 8.61
N VAL A 104 18.12 12.58 7.97
CA VAL A 104 19.50 12.99 7.61
C VAL A 104 20.30 13.35 8.86
N TYR A 105 19.70 14.01 9.84
CA TYR A 105 20.35 14.31 11.12
C TYR A 105 20.66 13.05 11.93
N GLN A 106 19.70 12.13 12.04
CA GLN A 106 19.89 10.85 12.72
C GLN A 106 21.00 10.03 12.05
N TYR A 107 21.02 10.01 10.72
CA TYR A 107 22.10 9.38 9.96
C TYR A 107 23.45 10.04 10.26
N TYR A 108 23.52 11.38 10.30
CA TYR A 108 24.75 12.09 10.63
C TYR A 108 25.25 11.77 12.05
N ASP A 109 24.37 11.81 13.04
CA ASP A 109 24.71 11.61 14.44
C ASP A 109 25.22 10.19 14.70
N HIS A 110 24.53 9.19 14.16
CA HIS A 110 24.83 7.76 14.38
C HIS A 110 25.79 7.16 13.36
N SER A 111 26.25 7.93 12.36
CA SER A 111 27.27 7.43 11.43
C SER A 111 28.61 7.22 12.11
N GLU A 112 29.25 6.08 11.86
CA GLU A 112 30.62 5.74 12.30
C GLU A 112 31.71 6.49 11.53
N ILE A 113 31.40 7.62 10.89
CA ILE A 113 32.37 8.41 10.13
C ILE A 113 33.18 9.26 11.12
N GLU A 114 34.50 9.25 11.01
CA GLU A 114 35.36 10.17 11.75
C GLU A 114 35.04 11.62 11.33
N LYS A 115 34.44 12.38 12.25
CA LYS A 115 34.00 13.76 12.00
C LYS A 115 35.18 14.70 12.24
N PRO A 116 35.64 15.45 11.23
CA PRO A 116 36.71 16.42 11.44
C PRO A 116 36.22 17.59 12.31
N PRO A 117 37.12 18.31 13.02
CA PRO A 117 36.78 19.38 13.95
C PRO A 117 36.40 20.69 13.23
N CYS A 118 35.45 20.62 12.30
CA CYS A 118 35.04 21.72 11.43
C CYS A 118 33.51 21.84 11.38
N ASP A 119 33.04 23.06 11.15
CA ASP A 119 31.61 23.37 11.14
C ASP A 119 30.93 22.80 9.89
N SER A 120 31.52 23.01 8.73
CA SER A 120 31.20 22.32 7.49
C SER A 120 32.40 21.48 7.02
N TRP A 121 32.15 20.34 6.37
CA TRP A 121 33.22 19.43 5.92
C TRP A 121 32.79 18.54 4.75
N PHE A 122 33.76 17.96 4.05
CA PHE A 122 33.58 17.14 2.86
C PHE A 122 33.98 15.68 3.13
N LEU A 123 33.18 14.74 2.65
CA LEU A 123 33.51 13.32 2.66
C LEU A 123 33.91 12.90 1.24
N ILE A 124 35.16 12.45 1.10
CA ILE A 124 35.75 11.99 -0.16
C ILE A 124 36.39 10.61 0.08
N GLU A 125 35.96 9.59 -0.67
CA GLU A 125 36.46 8.21 -0.57
C GLU A 125 36.48 7.61 0.85
N GLY A 126 35.59 8.08 1.73
CA GLY A 126 35.50 7.63 3.12
C GLY A 126 36.31 8.45 4.13
N THR A 127 37.04 9.48 3.69
CA THR A 127 37.80 10.39 4.56
C THR A 127 37.10 11.76 4.69
N GLY A 128 37.00 12.26 5.93
CA GLY A 128 36.44 13.58 6.23
C GLY A 128 37.51 14.67 6.17
N LEU A 129 37.29 15.69 5.33
CA LEU A 129 38.22 16.81 5.09
C LEU A 129 37.52 18.14 5.34
N CYS A 130 38.19 19.11 5.95
CA CYS A 130 37.63 20.45 6.14
C CYS A 130 37.76 21.34 4.90
N GLU A 131 38.76 21.10 4.06
CA GLU A 131 39.02 21.86 2.84
C GLU A 131 39.02 20.93 1.63
N LEU A 132 38.69 21.48 0.46
CA LEU A 132 38.71 20.73 -0.79
C LEU A 132 40.16 20.49 -1.24
N PRO A 133 40.54 19.23 -1.55
CA PRO A 133 41.87 18.96 -2.07
C PRO A 133 42.05 19.60 -3.45
N LYS A 134 43.26 20.13 -3.72
CA LYS A 134 43.60 20.73 -5.02
C LYS A 134 43.55 19.71 -6.17
N ASN A 135 43.84 18.43 -5.88
CA ASN A 135 43.76 17.33 -6.81
C ASN A 135 42.64 16.36 -6.37
N MET A 136 41.63 16.19 -7.21
CA MET A 136 40.54 15.23 -6.98
C MET A 136 40.95 13.83 -7.44
N PRO A 137 40.50 12.76 -6.75
CA PRO A 137 40.75 11.39 -7.19
C PRO A 137 40.12 11.13 -8.57
N GLU A 138 40.81 10.39 -9.43
CA GLU A 138 40.39 10.18 -10.83
C GLU A 138 39.29 9.11 -10.98
N SER A 139 39.17 8.17 -10.04
CA SER A 139 38.23 7.05 -10.12
C SER A 139 37.62 6.68 -8.77
N SER A 140 36.31 6.41 -8.75
CA SER A 140 35.62 5.89 -7.58
C SER A 140 35.96 4.42 -7.30
N ARG A 141 36.95 4.15 -6.45
CA ARG A 141 37.29 2.76 -6.02
C ARG A 141 36.51 2.29 -4.79
N LYS A 142 35.91 3.21 -4.03
CA LYS A 142 35.19 2.95 -2.76
C LYS A 142 34.04 3.93 -2.52
N ASP A 143 33.17 4.16 -3.50
CA ASP A 143 31.94 4.91 -3.18
C ASP A 143 31.11 4.08 -2.18
N ARG A 144 31.02 4.58 -0.94
CA ARG A 144 29.92 4.20 -0.07
C ARG A 144 28.62 4.48 -0.82
N LYS A 145 27.71 3.51 -0.80
CA LYS A 145 26.43 3.58 -1.49
C LYS A 145 25.71 4.90 -1.15
N LEU A 146 25.48 5.73 -2.16
CA LEU A 146 24.66 6.94 -2.02
C LEU A 146 23.28 6.55 -1.45
N LEU A 147 22.77 7.37 -0.55
CA LEU A 147 21.50 7.14 0.11
C LEU A 147 20.38 7.56 -0.84
N ARG A 148 19.23 6.88 -0.76
CA ARG A 148 18.05 7.23 -1.58
C ARG A 148 17.59 8.67 -1.36
N MET A 149 17.84 9.23 -0.18
CA MET A 149 17.47 10.61 0.18
C MET A 149 18.49 11.68 -0.24
N ASP A 150 19.66 11.28 -0.76
CA ASP A 150 20.72 12.21 -1.15
C ASP A 150 20.28 13.08 -2.34
N ARG A 151 20.61 14.37 -2.26
CA ARG A 151 20.43 15.30 -3.37
C ARG A 151 21.75 15.41 -4.14
N ILE A 152 21.73 14.95 -5.39
CA ILE A 152 22.90 14.94 -6.28
C ILE A 152 22.73 16.07 -7.30
N TYR A 153 23.76 16.89 -7.47
CA TYR A 153 23.76 17.91 -8.52
C TYR A 153 23.73 17.22 -9.90
N PRO A 154 22.89 17.70 -10.85
CA PRO A 154 22.80 17.10 -12.19
C PRO A 154 24.18 16.98 -12.84
N THR A 155 24.57 15.74 -13.19
CA THR A 155 25.85 15.43 -13.84
C THR A 155 25.62 14.42 -14.95
N LEU A 156 26.38 14.55 -16.04
CA LEU A 156 26.31 13.66 -17.20
C LEU A 156 27.16 12.39 -17.02
N ASN A 157 28.08 12.38 -16.05
CA ASN A 157 29.01 11.27 -15.86
C ASN A 157 28.92 10.69 -14.44
N HIS A 158 28.44 9.45 -14.35
CA HIS A 158 28.26 8.74 -13.09
C HIS A 158 29.53 8.04 -12.57
N GLU A 159 30.61 7.99 -13.35
CA GLU A 159 31.86 7.27 -13.01
C GLU A 159 32.82 8.10 -12.14
N LYS A 160 32.55 9.41 -12.01
CA LYS A 160 33.36 10.34 -11.20
C LYS A 160 33.10 10.16 -9.70
N PRO A 161 34.09 10.45 -8.83
CA PRO A 161 33.94 10.29 -7.38
C PRO A 161 32.80 11.17 -6.84
N ALA A 162 32.03 10.64 -5.89
CA ALA A 162 31.07 11.45 -5.14
C ALA A 162 31.79 12.26 -4.06
N VAL A 163 31.55 13.56 -4.05
CA VAL A 163 31.95 14.48 -2.99
C VAL A 163 30.72 14.86 -2.21
N ILE A 164 30.63 14.40 -0.98
CA ILE A 164 29.49 14.66 -0.09
C ILE A 164 29.85 15.81 0.83
N TYR A 165 29.10 16.90 0.74
CA TYR A 165 29.27 18.07 1.59
C TYR A 165 28.31 18.02 2.77
N TYR A 166 28.85 17.92 3.98
CA TYR A 166 28.10 18.03 5.23
C TYR A 166 28.14 19.47 5.71
N ALA A 167 26.99 20.14 5.69
CA ALA A 167 26.92 21.55 6.03
C ALA A 167 25.62 21.92 6.76
N ASP A 168 25.70 23.04 7.48
CA ASP A 168 24.56 23.78 7.98
C ASP A 168 24.33 24.98 7.04
N LEU A 169 23.11 25.14 6.52
CA LEU A 169 22.76 26.27 5.63
C LEU A 169 22.82 27.63 6.33
N THR A 170 22.94 27.65 7.66
CA THR A 170 23.06 28.88 8.42
C THR A 170 24.47 29.44 8.47
N ASP A 171 25.48 28.63 8.13
CA ASP A 171 26.90 29.02 8.10
C ASP A 171 27.17 30.04 6.97
N PRO A 172 27.79 31.20 7.24
CA PRO A 172 28.12 32.17 6.20
C PRO A 172 29.09 31.62 5.14
N THR A 173 29.96 30.67 5.50
CA THR A 173 30.93 30.06 4.56
C THR A 173 30.29 29.04 3.61
N PHE A 174 29.02 28.70 3.84
CA PHE A 174 28.32 27.67 3.08
C PHE A 174 28.24 28.01 1.58
N LEU A 175 27.90 29.26 1.25
CA LEU A 175 27.67 29.67 -0.14
C LEU A 175 28.95 29.59 -0.98
N ASP A 176 30.09 30.02 -0.44
CA ASP A 176 31.38 29.99 -1.15
C ASP A 176 31.79 28.55 -1.52
N HIS A 177 31.65 27.61 -0.57
CA HIS A 177 31.89 26.19 -0.81
C HIS A 177 30.87 25.58 -1.77
N HIS A 178 29.60 25.98 -1.66
CA HIS A 178 28.52 25.52 -2.53
C HIS A 178 28.78 25.88 -4.00
N GLU A 179 29.13 27.13 -4.29
CA GLU A 179 29.45 27.60 -5.65
C GLU A 179 30.69 26.92 -6.21
N SER A 180 31.73 26.74 -5.38
CA SER A 180 32.95 26.03 -5.76
C SER A 180 32.66 24.58 -6.17
N LEU A 181 31.82 23.86 -5.42
CA LEU A 181 31.42 22.49 -5.73
C LEU A 181 30.56 22.39 -7.00
N ILE A 182 29.65 23.35 -7.21
CA ILE A 182 28.89 23.43 -8.46
C ILE A 182 29.82 23.66 -9.65
N ALA A 183 30.81 24.56 -9.53
CA ALA A 183 31.78 24.81 -10.58
C ALA A 183 32.60 23.56 -10.93
N LEU A 184 33.05 22.81 -9.92
CA LEU A 184 33.76 21.53 -10.11
C LEU A 184 32.86 20.45 -10.73
N SER A 185 31.59 20.38 -10.33
CA SER A 185 30.62 19.44 -10.90
C SER A 185 30.29 19.78 -12.36
N ARG A 186 30.16 21.07 -12.72
CA ARG A 186 29.97 21.53 -14.11
C ARG A 186 31.16 21.22 -15.01
N GLN A 187 32.36 21.20 -14.45
CA GLN A 187 33.58 20.75 -15.14
C GLN A 187 33.68 19.21 -15.24
N ASN A 188 32.65 18.46 -14.84
CA ASN A 188 32.63 16.99 -14.82
C ASN A 188 33.78 16.34 -14.04
N LYS A 189 34.25 17.02 -12.98
CA LYS A 189 35.34 16.49 -12.12
C LYS A 189 34.80 15.65 -10.96
N ILE A 190 33.63 16.01 -10.44
CA ILE A 190 33.04 15.40 -9.25
C ILE A 190 31.53 15.19 -9.42
N ARG A 191 30.95 14.33 -8.59
CA ARG A 191 29.51 14.29 -8.35
C ARG A 191 29.23 14.96 -7.01
N TYR A 192 28.64 16.15 -7.05
CA TYR A 192 28.35 16.92 -5.84
C TYR A 192 27.07 16.41 -5.15
N VAL A 193 27.18 16.07 -3.86
CA VAL A 193 26.07 15.65 -3.01
C VAL A 193 25.99 16.55 -1.78
N LEU A 194 24.81 17.06 -1.45
CA LEU A 194 24.59 17.86 -0.25
C LEU A 194 23.90 17.03 0.84
N ARG A 195 24.46 17.02 2.05
CA ARG A 195 23.86 16.44 3.26
C ARG A 195 23.85 17.47 4.39
N TYR A 196 22.77 17.47 5.17
CA TYR A 196 22.63 18.40 6.28
C TYR A 196 23.34 17.88 7.52
N LYS A 197 24.03 18.79 8.19
CA LYS A 197 24.57 18.57 9.53
C LYS A 197 23.53 18.99 10.57
N SER A 198 23.41 18.23 11.65
CA SER A 198 22.56 18.65 12.78
C SER A 198 23.09 19.97 13.37
N PRO A 199 22.24 21.00 13.55
CA PRO A 199 22.69 22.28 14.08
C PRO A 199 23.24 22.11 15.51
N LYS A 200 24.27 22.91 15.86
CA LYS A 200 24.89 22.85 17.20
C LYS A 200 23.89 23.12 18.33
N ILE A 201 22.93 24.01 18.07
CA ILE A 201 21.85 24.34 18.99
C ILE A 201 20.55 23.83 18.36
N ARG A 202 19.97 22.79 18.94
CA ARG A 202 18.66 22.29 18.52
C ARG A 202 17.55 23.17 19.09
N SER A 203 16.48 23.33 18.31
CA SER A 203 15.27 23.97 18.79
C SER A 203 14.68 23.20 19.97
N VAL A 204 14.22 23.91 20.99
CA VAL A 204 13.45 23.32 22.09
C VAL A 204 12.03 22.97 21.63
N ARG A 205 11.54 23.63 20.58
CA ARG A 205 10.19 23.40 20.05
C ARG A 205 10.15 22.10 19.27
N LYS A 206 9.20 21.23 19.60
CA LYS A 206 8.88 20.03 18.85
C LYS A 206 8.08 20.38 17.59
N VAL A 207 8.07 19.47 16.63
CA VAL A 207 7.23 19.60 15.44
C VAL A 207 5.78 19.33 15.82
N SER A 208 4.92 20.34 15.78
CA SER A 208 3.47 20.10 15.84
C SER A 208 3.01 19.46 14.53
N LEU A 209 2.33 18.33 14.66
CA LEU A 209 1.86 17.51 13.55
C LEU A 209 0.46 17.95 13.12
N SER A 210 0.11 17.62 11.88
CA SER A 210 -1.23 17.83 11.32
C SER A 210 -1.62 16.60 10.49
N GLY A 211 -2.84 16.57 9.96
CA GLY A 211 -3.32 15.41 9.20
C GLY A 211 -3.86 14.25 10.04
N TYR A 212 -4.09 14.46 11.34
CA TYR A 212 -4.80 13.52 12.20
C TYR A 212 -6.26 13.96 12.42
N GLY A 213 -7.13 13.00 12.69
CA GLY A 213 -8.49 13.23 13.16
C GLY A 213 -8.57 13.11 14.68
N VAL A 214 -9.44 13.90 15.31
CA VAL A 214 -9.78 13.74 16.72
C VAL A 214 -11.22 13.28 16.80
N GLU A 215 -11.45 12.22 17.55
CA GLU A 215 -12.77 11.71 17.85
C GLU A 215 -13.13 12.01 19.31
N MET A 216 -14.32 12.58 19.52
CA MET A 216 -14.95 12.67 20.84
C MET A 216 -16.07 11.65 20.92
N ALA A 217 -15.70 10.40 21.20
CA ALA A 217 -16.64 9.30 21.26
C ALA A 217 -17.54 9.42 22.50
N LEU A 218 -18.86 9.28 22.28
CA LEU A 218 -19.84 9.23 23.36
C LEU A 218 -19.76 7.86 24.04
N LYS A 219 -19.31 7.82 25.30
CA LYS A 219 -19.14 6.56 26.04
C LYS A 219 -20.46 5.88 26.42
N LYS A 220 -21.54 6.64 26.61
CA LYS A 220 -22.87 6.12 27.00
C LYS A 220 -23.87 6.40 25.88
N MET A 221 -24.07 5.42 25.01
CA MET A 221 -25.00 5.50 23.87
C MET A 221 -26.37 4.85 24.15
N ASP A 222 -26.45 4.01 25.18
CA ASP A 222 -27.60 3.14 25.45
C ASP A 222 -28.90 3.89 25.79
N TYR A 223 -28.81 5.16 26.16
CA TYR A 223 -29.96 6.02 26.47
C TYR A 223 -30.38 6.91 25.30
N LEU A 224 -29.75 6.77 24.12
CA LEU A 224 -30.01 7.61 22.96
C LEU A 224 -30.92 6.94 21.91
N VAL A 225 -31.16 5.62 22.00
CA VAL A 225 -32.02 4.90 21.06
C VAL A 225 -33.12 4.18 21.82
N ILE A 226 -34.37 4.56 21.60
CA ILE A 226 -35.56 3.99 22.23
C ILE A 226 -36.22 3.02 21.24
N ASP A 227 -36.55 1.81 21.71
CA ASP A 227 -37.35 0.85 20.92
C ASP A 227 -38.77 1.38 20.73
N ASP A 228 -39.27 1.32 19.49
CA ASP A 228 -40.60 1.78 19.11
C ASP A 228 -41.74 0.97 19.73
N ARG A 229 -41.42 -0.18 20.36
CA ARG A 229 -42.39 -1.08 21.02
C ARG A 229 -42.77 -0.65 22.44
N GLU A 230 -42.03 0.27 23.05
CA GLU A 230 -42.37 0.86 24.35
C GLU A 230 -43.33 2.05 24.16
N ASP A 231 -44.64 1.77 24.20
CA ASP A 231 -45.69 2.77 24.00
C ASP A 231 -45.76 3.80 25.16
N GLY A 232 -45.74 5.10 24.81
CA GLY A 232 -46.50 6.13 25.55
C GLY A 232 -45.81 7.01 26.60
N GLY A 233 -44.50 6.90 26.85
CA GLY A 233 -43.80 7.82 27.77
C GLY A 233 -43.14 8.99 27.03
N GLU A 234 -43.38 10.24 27.45
CA GLU A 234 -42.51 11.36 27.06
C GLU A 234 -41.04 11.03 27.42
N PRO A 235 -40.06 11.42 26.59
CA PRO A 235 -38.66 11.10 26.83
C PRO A 235 -38.25 11.67 28.19
N ARG A 236 -37.83 10.79 29.12
CA ARG A 236 -37.25 11.24 30.40
C ARG A 236 -35.96 12.00 30.08
N SER A 237 -35.98 13.30 30.29
CA SER A 237 -34.77 14.13 30.33
C SER A 237 -33.81 13.55 31.36
N LEU A 238 -32.54 13.40 30.96
CA LEU A 238 -31.45 13.02 31.85
C LEU A 238 -31.46 13.96 33.08
N PRO A 239 -31.35 13.46 34.33
CA PRO A 239 -31.28 14.31 35.49
C PRO A 239 -29.89 14.94 35.55
N GLY A 240 -29.79 16.14 34.98
CA GLY A 240 -28.62 17.01 35.00
C GLY A 240 -29.08 18.41 34.62
N LYS A 241 -29.44 19.21 35.64
CA LYS A 241 -29.64 20.65 35.49
C LYS A 241 -28.28 21.28 35.16
N ASP A 242 -28.09 21.63 33.90
CA ASP A 242 -27.26 22.74 33.45
C ASP A 242 -27.87 23.25 32.12
N GLU A 243 -28.46 24.45 32.17
CA GLU A 243 -29.28 25.06 31.10
C GLU A 243 -28.46 25.70 29.95
N SER A 244 -27.20 25.31 29.72
CA SER A 244 -26.37 25.97 28.68
C SER A 244 -25.40 25.08 27.91
N THR A 245 -25.74 23.80 27.64
CA THR A 245 -25.08 23.02 26.57
C THR A 245 -26.05 22.04 25.92
N SER A 246 -25.91 21.85 24.60
CA SER A 246 -26.76 20.99 23.74
C SER A 246 -27.02 19.61 24.35
N THR A 247 -28.18 19.43 24.97
CA THR A 247 -28.63 18.14 25.49
C THR A 247 -28.98 17.24 24.33
N ILE A 248 -28.16 16.19 24.12
CA ILE A 248 -28.40 15.17 23.10
C ILE A 248 -29.74 14.50 23.44
N GLN A 249 -30.72 14.60 22.54
CA GLN A 249 -32.03 14.01 22.73
C GLN A 249 -32.05 12.56 22.25
N PRO A 250 -32.80 11.67 22.93
CA PRO A 250 -32.97 10.29 22.48
C PRO A 250 -33.82 10.25 21.20
N LEU A 251 -33.52 9.28 20.33
CA LEU A 251 -34.20 9.02 19.05
C LEU A 251 -34.85 7.65 19.05
N ARG A 252 -35.86 7.50 18.21
CA ARG A 252 -36.53 6.23 17.94
C ARG A 252 -35.82 5.42 16.85
N ILE A 253 -35.97 4.09 16.86
CA ILE A 253 -35.37 3.22 15.83
C ILE A 253 -35.91 3.55 14.42
N SER A 254 -37.21 3.79 14.29
CA SER A 254 -37.86 4.21 13.04
C SER A 254 -37.33 5.55 12.51
N GLU A 255 -36.98 6.48 13.40
CA GLU A 255 -36.41 7.78 13.05
C GLU A 255 -34.96 7.65 12.59
N LEU A 256 -34.20 6.73 13.17
CA LEU A 256 -32.81 6.45 12.81
C LEU A 256 -32.70 5.98 11.35
N ALA A 257 -33.59 5.08 10.92
CA ALA A 257 -33.61 4.58 9.54
C ALA A 257 -33.85 5.69 8.51
N GLN A 258 -34.60 6.74 8.86
CA GLN A 258 -34.90 7.87 7.99
C GLN A 258 -33.87 9.01 8.08
N LEU A 259 -32.91 8.92 9.01
CA LEU A 259 -31.97 10.00 9.29
C LEU A 259 -31.07 10.30 8.08
N GLY A 260 -30.59 9.28 7.37
CA GLY A 260 -29.75 9.43 6.19
C GLY A 260 -30.40 10.29 5.09
N PRO A 261 -31.56 9.88 4.54
CA PRO A 261 -32.28 10.66 3.52
C PRO A 261 -32.65 12.08 3.97
N LYS A 262 -32.98 12.27 5.26
CA LYS A 262 -33.28 13.59 5.84
C LYS A 262 -32.03 14.47 5.93
N ALA A 263 -30.90 13.92 6.35
CA ALA A 263 -29.61 14.61 6.39
C ALA A 263 -29.15 15.03 4.99
N ILE A 264 -29.30 14.16 3.98
CA ILE A 264 -28.98 14.50 2.59
C ILE A 264 -29.84 15.67 2.11
N SER A 265 -31.15 15.63 2.37
CA SER A 265 -32.06 16.72 1.99
C SER A 265 -31.71 18.03 2.70
N TYR A 266 -31.34 17.97 3.98
CA TYR A 266 -30.90 19.13 4.77
C TYR A 266 -29.63 19.77 4.20
N ILE A 267 -28.68 18.95 3.76
CA ILE A 267 -27.41 19.41 3.17
C ILE A 267 -27.62 20.02 1.79
N ILE A 268 -28.37 19.34 0.90
CA ILE A 268 -28.59 19.77 -0.49
C ILE A 268 -29.40 21.08 -0.54
N ASN A 269 -30.34 21.28 0.37
CA ASN A 269 -31.18 22.48 0.41
C ASN A 269 -30.47 23.71 1.02
N SER A 270 -29.22 23.57 1.46
CA SER A 270 -28.42 24.68 1.99
C SER A 270 -27.72 25.48 0.88
N GLU A 271 -27.40 26.75 1.14
CA GLU A 271 -26.70 27.60 0.17
C GLU A 271 -25.29 27.10 -0.16
N ASN A 272 -24.62 26.48 0.82
CA ASN A 272 -23.27 25.92 0.68
C ASN A 272 -23.22 24.45 1.14
N PRO A 273 -23.64 23.50 0.27
CA PRO A 273 -23.78 22.10 0.63
C PRO A 273 -22.52 21.46 1.21
N LEU A 274 -21.33 21.81 0.69
CA LEU A 274 -20.07 21.24 1.17
C LEU A 274 -19.74 21.68 2.61
N ASN A 275 -19.91 22.96 2.91
CA ASN A 275 -19.69 23.49 4.26
C ASN A 275 -20.72 22.91 5.23
N LYS A 276 -21.98 22.75 4.78
CA LYS A 276 -23.02 22.15 5.59
C LYS A 276 -22.77 20.67 5.86
N LEU A 277 -22.30 19.91 4.87
CA LEU A 277 -21.85 18.53 5.04
C LEU A 277 -20.74 18.43 6.09
N LEU A 278 -19.78 19.35 6.06
CA LEU A 278 -18.66 19.39 7.02
C LEU A 278 -19.14 19.75 8.43
N GLU A 279 -20.05 20.71 8.58
CA GLU A 279 -20.66 21.05 9.87
C GLU A 279 -21.49 19.89 10.42
N THR A 280 -22.32 19.27 9.57
CA THR A 280 -23.18 18.14 9.94
C THR A 280 -22.39 16.90 10.29
N SER A 281 -21.33 16.57 9.55
CA SER A 281 -20.47 15.41 9.84
C SER A 281 -19.66 15.59 11.13
N ARG A 282 -19.15 16.79 11.42
CA ARG A 282 -18.40 17.08 12.66
C ARG A 282 -19.26 17.04 13.91
N ASN A 283 -20.51 17.47 13.80
CA ASN A 283 -21.44 17.65 14.93
C ASN A 283 -22.66 16.74 14.85
N LEU A 284 -22.57 15.59 14.17
CA LEU A 284 -23.74 14.75 13.89
C LEU A 284 -24.54 14.40 15.15
N PRO A 285 -23.94 13.94 16.27
CA PRO A 285 -24.70 13.56 17.47
C PRO A 285 -25.54 14.68 18.07
N SER A 286 -25.10 15.94 18.00
CA SER A 286 -25.87 17.08 18.52
C SER A 286 -26.95 17.56 17.55
N LEU A 287 -26.78 17.32 16.26
CA LEU A 287 -27.70 17.74 15.21
C LEU A 287 -28.81 16.72 14.92
N THR A 288 -28.73 15.50 15.46
CA THR A 288 -29.67 14.42 15.14
C THR A 288 -31.14 14.77 15.41
N SER A 289 -31.43 15.51 16.48
CA SER A 289 -32.78 15.97 16.84
C SER A 289 -33.35 17.01 15.87
N VAL A 290 -32.47 17.79 15.23
CA VAL A 290 -32.84 18.75 14.20
C VAL A 290 -33.09 18.03 12.88
N LEU A 291 -32.23 17.07 12.55
CA LEU A 291 -32.30 16.27 11.33
C LEU A 291 -33.54 15.36 11.31
N SER A 292 -33.93 14.78 12.44
CA SER A 292 -35.12 13.91 12.52
C SER A 292 -36.42 14.65 12.19
N LYS A 293 -36.49 15.96 12.52
CA LYS A 293 -37.63 16.85 12.22
C LYS A 293 -37.65 17.37 10.79
N TYR A 294 -36.56 17.20 10.05
CA TYR A 294 -36.48 17.67 8.67
C TYR A 294 -37.25 16.73 7.73
N ASN A 295 -37.97 17.30 6.75
CA ASN A 295 -38.68 16.51 5.75
C ASN A 295 -37.74 16.17 4.59
N SER A 296 -37.70 14.89 4.21
CA SER A 296 -36.98 14.46 3.03
C SER A 296 -37.72 14.84 1.76
N SER A 297 -36.97 15.25 0.73
CA SER A 297 -37.55 15.50 -0.59
C SER A 297 -37.79 14.18 -1.32
N SER A 298 -38.93 14.01 -1.96
CA SER A 298 -39.24 12.81 -2.77
C SER A 298 -38.24 12.61 -3.93
N LYS A 299 -37.66 13.69 -4.46
CA LYS A 299 -36.62 13.63 -5.50
C LYS A 299 -35.33 12.97 -4.99
N VAL A 300 -34.94 13.27 -3.75
CA VAL A 300 -33.72 12.73 -3.13
C VAL A 300 -33.87 11.23 -2.89
N ILE A 301 -35.04 10.79 -2.41
CA ILE A 301 -35.32 9.36 -2.17
C ILE A 301 -35.24 8.57 -3.47
N GLN A 302 -35.87 9.06 -4.54
CA GLN A 302 -35.82 8.39 -5.86
C GLN A 302 -34.39 8.26 -6.40
N GLU A 303 -33.53 9.24 -6.15
CA GLU A 303 -32.14 9.18 -6.59
C GLU A 303 -31.31 8.21 -5.75
N ILE A 304 -31.53 8.17 -4.43
CA ILE A 304 -30.93 7.18 -3.53
C ILE A 304 -31.31 5.76 -3.98
N ASP A 305 -32.58 5.50 -4.25
CA ASP A 305 -33.06 4.19 -4.69
C ASP A 305 -32.46 3.77 -6.04
N LYS A 306 -32.31 4.71 -6.98
CA LYS A 306 -31.61 4.46 -8.25
C LYS A 306 -30.15 4.11 -8.02
N LEU A 307 -29.42 4.85 -7.19
CA LEU A 307 -28.00 4.60 -6.94
C LEU A 307 -27.78 3.27 -6.23
N ASN A 308 -28.61 2.96 -5.24
CA ASN A 308 -28.60 1.67 -4.52
C ASN A 308 -28.97 0.50 -5.44
N GLY A 309 -29.81 0.73 -6.46
CA GLY A 309 -30.16 -0.27 -7.48
C GLY A 309 -29.06 -0.53 -8.52
N HIS A 310 -28.02 0.31 -8.56
CA HIS A 310 -26.82 0.08 -9.36
C HIS A 310 -25.73 -0.60 -8.50
N ALA A 311 -24.48 -0.61 -8.98
CA ALA A 311 -23.35 -1.30 -8.36
C ALA A 311 -22.82 -0.68 -7.05
N TYR A 312 -23.55 0.24 -6.41
CA TYR A 312 -23.11 0.95 -5.20
C TYR A 312 -23.94 0.52 -3.99
N PRO A 313 -23.43 -0.38 -3.13
CA PRO A 313 -24.15 -0.81 -1.95
C PRO A 313 -24.36 0.35 -0.95
N PRO A 314 -25.53 0.41 -0.27
CA PRO A 314 -25.82 1.46 0.68
C PRO A 314 -24.86 1.42 1.88
N GLY A 315 -24.46 2.60 2.37
CA GLY A 315 -23.62 2.74 3.56
C GLY A 315 -22.12 2.52 3.34
N GLN A 316 -21.67 2.33 2.10
CA GLN A 316 -20.25 2.27 1.77
C GLN A 316 -19.73 3.62 1.30
N ASN A 317 -18.52 3.98 1.73
CA ASN A 317 -17.82 5.18 1.27
C ASN A 317 -16.78 4.76 0.24
N MET A 318 -16.86 5.35 -0.95
CA MET A 318 -15.92 5.08 -2.04
C MET A 318 -15.41 6.42 -2.58
N LEU A 319 -14.11 6.52 -2.79
CA LEU A 319 -13.46 7.70 -3.34
C LEU A 319 -12.77 7.34 -4.65
N TRP A 320 -13.02 8.13 -5.69
CA TRP A 320 -12.30 8.02 -6.95
C TRP A 320 -11.60 9.32 -7.28
N ILE A 321 -10.36 9.21 -7.78
CA ILE A 321 -9.64 10.32 -8.38
C ILE A 321 -9.34 9.93 -9.83
N ASN A 322 -9.90 10.68 -10.78
CA ASN A 322 -9.77 10.45 -12.22
C ASN A 322 -10.04 8.99 -12.66
N GLY A 323 -11.04 8.34 -12.07
CA GLY A 323 -11.44 6.97 -12.38
C GLY A 323 -10.72 5.88 -11.59
N ARG A 324 -9.63 6.22 -10.87
CA ARG A 324 -8.96 5.29 -9.96
C ARG A 324 -9.65 5.30 -8.60
N GLN A 325 -10.13 4.14 -8.15
CA GLN A 325 -10.64 3.98 -6.79
C GLN A 325 -9.47 4.02 -5.79
N ILE A 326 -9.66 4.77 -4.70
CA ILE A 326 -8.76 4.78 -3.56
C ILE A 326 -9.42 3.96 -2.46
N ASP A 327 -8.67 3.00 -1.92
CA ASP A 327 -9.12 2.24 -0.76
C ASP A 327 -9.25 3.17 0.45
N SER A 328 -10.35 3.03 1.18
CA SER A 328 -10.63 3.71 2.44
C SER A 328 -9.49 3.62 3.46
N ALA A 329 -8.77 2.49 3.52
CA ALA A 329 -7.62 2.29 4.41
C ALA A 329 -6.43 3.19 4.04
N ASP A 330 -6.28 3.50 2.76
CA ASP A 330 -5.19 4.32 2.24
C ASP A 330 -5.52 5.82 2.27
N ILE A 331 -6.69 6.24 2.76
CA ILE A 331 -7.09 7.66 2.79
C ILE A 331 -6.43 8.36 3.99
N THR A 332 -5.22 8.85 3.77
CA THR A 332 -4.58 9.85 4.64
C THR A 332 -4.28 11.10 3.83
N ILE A 333 -4.13 12.26 4.49
CA ILE A 333 -3.76 13.47 3.76
C ILE A 333 -2.39 13.35 3.09
N TYR A 334 -1.48 12.55 3.66
CA TYR A 334 -0.14 12.32 3.15
C TYR A 334 -0.13 11.43 1.90
N SER A 335 -0.90 10.34 1.91
CA SER A 335 -1.08 9.48 0.72
C SER A 335 -1.85 10.23 -0.37
N LEU A 336 -2.88 10.99 -0.01
CA LEU A 336 -3.61 11.83 -0.95
C LEU A 336 -2.68 12.84 -1.64
N LEU A 337 -1.78 13.49 -0.89
CA LEU A 337 -0.78 14.40 -1.44
C LEU A 337 0.14 13.68 -2.47
N GLN A 338 0.55 12.44 -2.18
CA GLN A 338 1.34 11.64 -3.11
C GLN A 338 0.55 11.24 -4.36
N PHE A 339 -0.72 10.84 -4.22
CA PHE A 339 -1.59 10.53 -5.34
C PHE A 339 -1.81 11.75 -6.25
N LEU A 340 -2.04 12.93 -5.66
CA LEU A 340 -2.21 14.17 -6.43
C LEU A 340 -0.95 14.56 -7.20
N ARG A 341 0.24 14.37 -6.61
CA ARG A 341 1.52 14.59 -7.31
C ARG A 341 1.68 13.63 -8.49
N TYR A 342 1.47 12.33 -8.26
CA TYR A 342 1.54 11.32 -9.31
C TYR A 342 0.59 11.64 -10.47
N GLU A 343 -0.65 12.00 -10.15
CA GLU A 343 -1.66 12.33 -11.15
C GLU A 343 -1.31 13.59 -11.94
N ARG A 344 -0.83 14.64 -11.24
CA ARG A 344 -0.33 15.86 -11.90
C ARG A 344 0.83 15.54 -12.84
N ASP A 345 1.80 14.75 -12.40
CA ASP A 345 2.99 14.42 -13.19
C ASP A 345 2.60 13.60 -14.44
N MET A 346 1.65 12.67 -14.30
CA MET A 346 1.07 11.91 -15.42
C MET A 346 0.37 12.82 -16.43
N ILE A 347 -0.51 13.72 -15.95
CA ILE A 347 -1.22 14.68 -16.81
C ILE A 347 -0.24 15.66 -17.47
N SER A 348 0.80 16.10 -16.75
CA SER A 348 1.83 16.98 -17.30
C SER A 348 2.64 16.30 -18.41
N SER A 349 2.91 15.00 -18.25
CA SER A 349 3.59 14.18 -19.26
C SER A 349 2.73 14.05 -20.53
N LEU A 350 1.42 13.84 -20.39
CA LEU A 350 0.50 13.82 -21.53
C LEU A 350 0.37 15.20 -22.19
N SER A 351 0.36 16.27 -21.38
CA SER A 351 0.36 17.65 -21.87
C SER A 351 1.61 17.98 -22.68
N SER A 352 2.78 17.44 -22.31
CA SER A 352 4.03 17.60 -23.06
C SER A 352 3.95 16.98 -24.48
N LEU A 353 3.05 16.03 -24.69
CA LEU A 353 2.74 15.43 -26.01
C LEU A 353 1.69 16.23 -26.80
N GLY A 354 1.23 17.38 -26.28
CA GLY A 354 0.24 18.24 -26.92
C GLY A 354 -1.23 17.88 -26.63
N LEU A 355 -1.49 17.00 -25.66
CA LEU A 355 -2.86 16.67 -25.23
C LEU A 355 -3.39 17.73 -24.26
N SER A 356 -4.66 18.11 -24.39
CA SER A 356 -5.31 18.94 -23.38
C SER A 356 -5.58 18.13 -22.11
N THR A 357 -5.75 18.81 -20.98
CA THR A 357 -6.07 18.16 -19.69
C THR A 357 -7.37 17.35 -19.77
N VAL A 358 -8.39 17.87 -20.45
CA VAL A 358 -9.67 17.17 -20.66
C VAL A 358 -9.48 15.91 -21.49
N LYS A 359 -8.76 15.99 -22.62
CA LYS A 359 -8.47 14.82 -23.46
C LYS A 359 -7.61 13.79 -22.73
N SER A 360 -6.69 14.24 -21.87
CA SER A 360 -5.85 13.38 -21.05
C SER A 360 -6.67 12.59 -20.04
N ARG A 361 -7.60 13.25 -19.34
CA ARG A 361 -8.56 12.58 -18.45
C ARG A 361 -9.41 11.57 -19.23
N ASP A 362 -10.00 11.99 -20.35
CA ASP A 362 -10.88 11.13 -21.15
C ASP A 362 -10.15 9.89 -21.70
N LEU A 363 -8.86 10.03 -22.03
CA LEU A 363 -7.98 8.91 -22.39
C LEU A 363 -7.76 7.96 -21.22
N LEU A 364 -7.41 8.48 -20.03
CA LEU A 364 -7.16 7.67 -18.84
C LEU A 364 -8.41 6.93 -18.35
N THR A 365 -9.59 7.55 -18.48
CA THR A 365 -10.87 6.95 -18.09
C THR A 365 -11.53 6.14 -19.20
N ASN A 366 -10.82 5.86 -20.31
CA ASN A 366 -11.43 5.18 -21.45
C ASN A 366 -11.77 3.72 -21.08
N PRO A 367 -13.02 3.26 -21.30
CA PRO A 367 -13.43 1.90 -20.95
C PRO A 367 -12.63 0.83 -21.69
N ALA A 368 -12.06 1.12 -22.88
CA ALA A 368 -11.21 0.19 -23.60
C ALA A 368 -9.94 -0.19 -22.82
N ILE A 369 -9.45 0.68 -21.95
CA ILE A 369 -8.32 0.40 -21.06
C ILE A 369 -8.76 -0.59 -19.98
N ALA A 370 -9.92 -0.35 -19.36
CA ALA A 370 -10.47 -1.24 -18.33
C ALA A 370 -10.72 -2.66 -18.87
N THR A 371 -11.35 -2.78 -20.04
CA THR A 371 -11.63 -4.09 -20.66
C THR A 371 -10.35 -4.84 -21.02
N TYR A 372 -9.30 -4.12 -21.44
CA TYR A 372 -8.00 -4.72 -21.71
C TYR A 372 -7.35 -5.26 -20.43
N TYR A 373 -7.39 -4.52 -19.32
CA TYR A 373 -6.88 -5.00 -18.03
C TYR A 373 -7.64 -6.24 -17.53
N GLU A 374 -8.96 -6.30 -17.68
CA GLU A 374 -9.75 -7.49 -17.36
C GLU A 374 -9.36 -8.70 -18.22
N THR A 375 -9.02 -8.47 -19.49
CA THR A 375 -8.57 -9.53 -20.40
C THR A 375 -7.22 -10.10 -19.96
N ILE A 376 -6.29 -9.24 -19.51
CA ILE A 376 -4.99 -9.69 -18.99
C ILE A 376 -5.16 -10.45 -17.67
N SER A 377 -5.98 -9.93 -16.74
CA SER A 377 -6.16 -10.55 -15.43
C SER A 377 -6.87 -11.92 -15.51
N SER A 378 -7.69 -12.13 -16.55
CA SER A 378 -8.37 -13.39 -16.84
C SER A 378 -7.61 -14.32 -17.79
N GLN A 379 -6.37 -13.99 -18.14
CA GLN A 379 -5.57 -14.81 -19.07
C GLN A 379 -5.35 -16.22 -18.52
N ARG A 380 -5.56 -17.21 -19.39
CA ARG A 380 -5.37 -18.62 -19.09
C ARG A 380 -4.29 -19.22 -19.98
N PHE A 381 -3.49 -20.09 -19.39
CA PHE A 381 -2.41 -20.80 -20.03
C PHE A 381 -2.78 -22.27 -20.23
N ASP A 382 -2.37 -22.84 -21.37
CA ASP A 382 -2.51 -24.27 -21.59
C ASP A 382 -1.40 -25.01 -20.85
N PHE A 383 -1.73 -25.51 -19.66
CA PHE A 383 -0.81 -26.25 -18.81
C PHE A 383 -0.75 -27.76 -19.15
N ARG A 384 -1.59 -28.26 -20.07
CA ARG A 384 -1.74 -29.71 -20.28
C ARG A 384 -0.46 -30.36 -20.79
N ASP A 385 -0.09 -31.48 -20.19
CA ASP A 385 0.99 -32.36 -20.63
C ASP A 385 0.87 -33.75 -19.97
N SER A 386 1.53 -34.73 -20.57
CA SER A 386 1.74 -36.08 -20.07
C SER A 386 2.67 -36.18 -18.85
N VAL A 387 3.44 -35.13 -18.59
CA VAL A 387 4.38 -35.07 -17.45
C VAL A 387 3.66 -34.87 -16.12
N ILE A 388 2.45 -34.31 -16.11
CA ILE A 388 1.72 -34.02 -14.88
C ILE A 388 1.29 -35.32 -14.22
N ILE A 389 1.66 -35.47 -12.94
CA ILE A 389 1.32 -36.63 -12.12
C ILE A 389 0.00 -36.34 -11.40
N TYR A 390 -1.09 -36.96 -11.86
CA TYR A 390 -2.42 -36.75 -11.28
C TYR A 390 -2.69 -37.65 -10.07
N PHE A 391 -3.30 -37.08 -9.05
CA PHE A 391 -3.69 -37.75 -7.82
C PHE A 391 -4.97 -38.54 -7.95
N ASN A 392 -5.89 -38.01 -8.75
CA ASN A 392 -7.22 -38.54 -8.92
C ASN A 392 -7.70 -38.35 -10.36
N ASN A 393 -8.69 -39.16 -10.73
CA ASN A 393 -9.43 -39.08 -11.96
C ASN A 393 -10.93 -39.11 -11.65
N ILE A 394 -11.55 -37.92 -11.65
CA ILE A 394 -12.97 -37.72 -11.32
C ILE A 394 -13.91 -38.61 -12.17
N GLU A 395 -13.54 -38.90 -13.42
CA GLU A 395 -14.40 -39.66 -14.33
C GLU A 395 -14.29 -41.16 -14.10
N ASN A 396 -13.09 -41.67 -13.83
CA ASN A 396 -12.82 -43.10 -13.83
C ASN A 396 -12.69 -43.73 -12.44
N ASP A 397 -12.30 -42.96 -11.41
CA ASP A 397 -12.03 -43.52 -10.09
C ASP A 397 -13.31 -43.99 -9.38
N LYS A 398 -13.18 -45.11 -8.68
CA LYS A 398 -14.28 -45.72 -7.89
C LYS A 398 -14.80 -44.78 -6.79
N LEU A 399 -13.94 -43.89 -6.28
CA LEU A 399 -14.28 -42.93 -5.23
C LEU A 399 -15.47 -42.03 -5.60
N TYR A 400 -15.58 -41.69 -6.89
CA TYR A 400 -16.58 -40.78 -7.46
C TYR A 400 -17.73 -41.52 -8.17
N ALA A 401 -17.82 -42.85 -8.04
CA ALA A 401 -18.78 -43.64 -8.79
C ALA A 401 -20.25 -43.28 -8.50
N SER A 402 -20.54 -42.75 -7.31
CA SER A 402 -21.89 -42.32 -6.91
C SER A 402 -22.33 -40.98 -7.52
N TRP A 403 -21.44 -40.25 -8.18
CA TRP A 403 -21.75 -38.92 -8.72
C TRP A 403 -22.47 -39.01 -10.06
N SER A 404 -23.35 -38.03 -10.31
CA SER A 404 -24.05 -37.89 -11.60
C SER A 404 -23.05 -37.58 -12.72
N GLN A 405 -23.26 -38.16 -13.91
CA GLN A 405 -22.50 -37.83 -15.12
C GLN A 405 -23.14 -36.71 -15.95
N SER A 406 -24.32 -36.23 -15.55
CA SER A 406 -25.08 -35.21 -16.28
C SER A 406 -24.48 -33.82 -16.13
N LEU A 407 -24.30 -33.11 -17.24
CA LEU A 407 -23.83 -31.72 -17.24
C LEU A 407 -24.90 -30.74 -16.75
N SER A 408 -26.18 -31.11 -16.83
CA SER A 408 -27.28 -30.26 -16.33
C SER A 408 -27.17 -30.02 -14.82
N THR A 409 -26.48 -30.88 -14.09
CA THR A 409 -26.22 -30.72 -12.65
C THR A 409 -25.39 -29.46 -12.35
N PHE A 410 -24.58 -28.95 -13.27
CA PHE A 410 -23.88 -27.67 -13.07
C PHE A 410 -24.82 -26.45 -13.07
N LEU A 411 -26.02 -26.59 -13.63
CA LEU A 411 -27.01 -25.51 -13.69
C LEU A 411 -27.89 -25.44 -12.44
N THR A 412 -27.79 -26.42 -11.54
CA THR A 412 -28.57 -26.40 -10.30
C THR A 412 -27.97 -25.39 -9.32
N PRO A 413 -28.77 -24.51 -8.71
CA PRO A 413 -28.27 -23.54 -7.75
C PRO A 413 -27.74 -24.27 -6.52
N ILE A 414 -26.54 -23.86 -6.08
CA ILE A 414 -25.89 -24.30 -4.84
C ILE A 414 -25.53 -23.06 -4.03
N TYR A 415 -25.25 -23.24 -2.74
CA TYR A 415 -24.78 -22.14 -1.92
C TYR A 415 -23.45 -21.60 -2.46
N PRO A 416 -23.25 -20.27 -2.48
CA PRO A 416 -21.98 -19.66 -2.92
C PRO A 416 -20.78 -20.31 -2.22
N GLY A 417 -19.72 -20.60 -2.98
CA GLY A 417 -18.49 -21.25 -2.48
C GLY A 417 -18.52 -22.79 -2.48
N GLN A 418 -19.65 -23.44 -2.82
CA GLN A 418 -19.70 -24.89 -3.00
C GLN A 418 -19.34 -25.28 -4.44
N LEU A 419 -18.80 -26.49 -4.62
CA LEU A 419 -18.54 -27.09 -5.93
C LEU A 419 -19.58 -28.15 -6.26
N HIS A 420 -20.09 -28.18 -7.50
CA HIS A 420 -21.02 -29.21 -7.95
C HIS A 420 -20.36 -30.59 -7.94
N THR A 421 -21.03 -31.57 -7.31
CA THR A 421 -20.57 -32.97 -7.30
C THR A 421 -20.99 -33.67 -8.60
N VAL A 422 -20.18 -33.51 -9.65
CA VAL A 422 -20.40 -34.11 -10.98
C VAL A 422 -19.22 -34.98 -11.35
N ARG A 423 -19.49 -36.18 -11.87
CA ARG A 423 -18.48 -37.16 -12.33
C ARG A 423 -17.89 -36.78 -13.69
N ARG A 424 -17.44 -35.53 -13.82
CA ARG A 424 -16.84 -34.92 -15.02
C ARG A 424 -15.64 -34.08 -14.63
N ASN A 425 -14.57 -34.12 -15.43
CA ASN A 425 -13.38 -33.33 -15.18
C ASN A 425 -13.60 -31.86 -15.58
N PHE A 426 -14.11 -31.04 -14.66
CA PHE A 426 -14.38 -29.63 -14.91
C PHE A 426 -13.34 -28.70 -14.27
N HIS A 427 -12.94 -28.97 -13.03
CA HIS A 427 -11.90 -28.20 -12.33
C HIS A 427 -10.61 -29.00 -12.23
N THR A 428 -9.49 -28.42 -12.68
CA THR A 428 -8.16 -29.00 -12.58
C THR A 428 -7.20 -28.04 -11.88
N LEU A 429 -6.50 -28.55 -10.87
CA LEU A 429 -5.44 -27.89 -10.12
C LEU A 429 -4.11 -28.60 -10.41
N VAL A 430 -3.10 -27.87 -10.86
CA VAL A 430 -1.74 -28.38 -11.03
C VAL A 430 -0.78 -27.56 -10.18
N VAL A 431 -0.05 -28.21 -9.30
CA VAL A 431 0.87 -27.56 -8.34
C VAL A 431 2.30 -27.98 -8.64
N SER A 432 3.22 -27.01 -8.76
CA SER A 432 4.64 -27.33 -8.78
C SER A 432 5.16 -27.60 -7.38
N ILE A 433 6.00 -28.63 -7.26
CA ILE A 433 6.55 -29.04 -5.98
C ILE A 433 8.03 -29.40 -6.09
N ASN A 434 8.80 -28.97 -5.11
CA ASN A 434 10.16 -29.42 -4.91
C ASN A 434 10.19 -30.58 -3.90
N LEU A 435 10.33 -31.81 -4.38
CA LEU A 435 10.39 -32.99 -3.50
C LEU A 435 11.64 -33.04 -2.61
N SER A 436 12.66 -32.22 -2.90
CA SER A 436 13.87 -32.13 -2.08
C SER A 436 13.67 -31.26 -0.84
N ASP A 437 12.58 -30.48 -0.80
CA ASP A 437 12.21 -29.65 0.35
C ASP A 437 11.17 -30.41 1.20
N ASP A 438 11.58 -30.79 2.41
CA ASP A 438 10.74 -31.56 3.32
C ASP A 438 9.53 -30.75 3.84
N ASP A 439 9.64 -29.42 3.89
CA ASP A 439 8.53 -28.54 4.30
C ASP A 439 7.46 -28.47 3.21
N GLU A 440 7.86 -28.39 1.93
CA GLU A 440 6.92 -28.46 0.80
C GLU A 440 6.24 -29.83 0.72
N VAL A 441 6.99 -30.92 0.93
CA VAL A 441 6.44 -32.28 0.90
C VAL A 441 5.42 -32.47 2.02
N ASN A 442 5.74 -32.14 3.27
CA ASN A 442 4.81 -32.28 4.40
C ASN A 442 3.62 -31.32 4.30
N GLY A 443 3.88 -30.07 3.92
CA GLY A 443 2.89 -29.01 3.87
C GLY A 443 1.90 -29.18 2.72
N ILE A 444 2.40 -29.37 1.50
CA ILE A 444 1.59 -29.32 0.27
C ILE A 444 1.01 -30.70 -0.07
N LEU A 445 1.83 -31.76 -0.17
CA LEU A 445 1.33 -33.08 -0.62
C LEU A 445 0.31 -33.68 0.35
N GLY A 446 0.54 -33.58 1.66
CA GLY A 446 -0.39 -34.07 2.67
C GLY A 446 -1.77 -33.42 2.55
N ARG A 447 -1.80 -32.11 2.22
CA ARG A 447 -3.06 -31.36 2.02
C ARG A 447 -3.73 -31.71 0.71
N LEU A 448 -2.97 -31.81 -0.38
CA LEU A 448 -3.49 -32.25 -1.68
C LEU A 448 -4.14 -33.64 -1.56
N TRP A 449 -3.50 -34.56 -0.84
CA TRP A 449 -4.08 -35.88 -0.57
C TRP A 449 -5.36 -35.79 0.28
N SER A 450 -5.37 -34.94 1.31
CA SER A 450 -6.57 -34.72 2.13
C SER A 450 -7.76 -34.23 1.31
N ILE A 451 -7.54 -33.34 0.33
CA ILE A 451 -8.59 -32.83 -0.57
C ILE A 451 -9.20 -33.96 -1.40
N VAL A 452 -8.35 -34.86 -1.93
CA VAL A 452 -8.81 -36.03 -2.68
C VAL A 452 -9.64 -36.96 -1.79
N GLN A 453 -9.17 -37.26 -0.58
CA GLN A 453 -9.87 -38.12 0.38
C GLN A 453 -11.23 -37.55 0.82
N ARG A 454 -11.36 -36.22 0.90
CA ARG A 454 -12.61 -35.51 1.21
C ARG A 454 -13.61 -35.48 0.04
N LYS A 455 -13.28 -36.08 -1.11
CA LYS A 455 -14.12 -36.10 -2.32
C LYS A 455 -14.50 -34.71 -2.83
N ILE A 456 -13.58 -33.75 -2.77
CA ILE A 456 -13.81 -32.45 -3.39
C ILE A 456 -13.79 -32.63 -4.92
N ALA A 457 -14.67 -31.93 -5.64
CA ALA A 457 -14.84 -32.02 -7.10
C ALA A 457 -13.71 -31.30 -7.87
N LEU A 458 -12.47 -31.69 -7.59
CA LEU A 458 -11.26 -31.09 -8.13
C LEU A 458 -10.28 -32.19 -8.57
N ARG A 459 -9.83 -32.13 -9.81
CA ARG A 459 -8.74 -32.97 -10.30
C ARG A 459 -7.41 -32.33 -9.93
N ILE A 460 -6.59 -33.05 -9.16
CA ILE A 460 -5.32 -32.54 -8.64
C ILE A 460 -4.17 -33.23 -9.35
N GLY A 461 -3.18 -32.45 -9.78
CA GLY A 461 -1.91 -32.94 -10.30
C GLY A 461 -0.73 -32.18 -9.71
N ILE A 462 0.44 -32.82 -9.76
CA ILE A 462 1.71 -32.19 -9.41
C ILE A 462 2.68 -32.22 -10.58
N ILE A 463 3.59 -31.25 -10.57
CA ILE A 463 4.75 -31.19 -11.47
C ILE A 463 6.00 -31.00 -10.61
N LEU A 464 7.08 -31.68 -10.96
CA LEU A 464 8.29 -31.73 -10.12
C LEU A 464 9.23 -30.60 -10.55
N GLU A 465 9.65 -29.74 -9.63
CA GLU A 465 10.51 -28.60 -9.95
C GLU A 465 11.98 -28.99 -10.13
N THR A 466 12.43 -30.01 -9.39
CA THR A 466 13.85 -30.38 -9.31
C THR A 466 14.09 -31.80 -9.79
N ASP A 467 15.19 -31.97 -10.52
CA ASP A 467 15.71 -33.27 -10.95
C ASP A 467 16.74 -33.79 -9.93
N THR A 468 16.25 -34.41 -8.85
CA THR A 468 17.07 -34.97 -7.77
C THR A 468 16.89 -36.49 -7.67
N PRO A 469 17.80 -37.22 -6.99
CA PRO A 469 17.66 -38.67 -6.81
C PRO A 469 16.29 -39.07 -6.21
N ARG A 470 15.76 -38.25 -5.29
CA ARG A 470 14.46 -38.43 -4.66
C ARG A 470 13.31 -38.27 -5.65
N SER A 471 13.32 -37.22 -6.48
CA SER A 471 12.26 -37.00 -7.48
C SER A 471 12.30 -38.05 -8.58
N ARG A 472 13.50 -38.47 -9.01
CA ARG A 472 13.69 -39.60 -9.95
C ARG A 472 13.17 -40.93 -9.40
N ALA A 473 13.47 -41.24 -8.14
CA ALA A 473 12.95 -42.43 -7.47
C ALA A 473 11.42 -42.40 -7.38
N PHE A 474 10.83 -41.24 -7.04
CA PHE A 474 9.38 -41.06 -6.99
C PHE A 474 8.72 -41.31 -8.35
N VAL A 475 9.25 -40.72 -9.43
CA VAL A 475 8.71 -40.92 -10.80
C VAL A 475 8.79 -42.38 -11.22
N TRP A 476 9.90 -43.07 -10.92
CA TRP A 476 10.04 -44.49 -11.23
C TRP A 476 8.98 -45.33 -10.52
N ILE A 477 8.78 -45.13 -9.21
CA ILE A 477 7.77 -45.86 -8.43
C ILE A 477 6.37 -45.55 -8.98
N TYR A 478 6.10 -44.30 -9.32
CA TYR A 478 4.82 -43.88 -9.89
C TYR A 478 4.51 -44.62 -11.21
N GLN A 479 5.49 -44.69 -12.12
CA GLN A 479 5.30 -45.34 -13.43
C GLN A 479 5.12 -46.86 -13.32
N GLU A 480 5.86 -47.53 -12.43
CA GLU A 480 5.87 -49.00 -12.32
C GLU A 480 4.84 -49.57 -11.35
N LYS A 481 4.56 -48.85 -10.25
CA LYS A 481 3.75 -49.34 -9.12
C LYS A 481 2.54 -48.47 -8.81
N GLY A 482 2.47 -47.26 -9.38
CA GLY A 482 1.38 -46.32 -9.17
C GLY A 482 1.60 -45.34 -8.01
N LEU A 483 0.67 -44.40 -7.87
CA LEU A 483 0.77 -43.26 -6.96
C LEU A 483 0.80 -43.65 -5.48
N ASP A 484 -0.03 -44.60 -5.05
CA ASP A 484 -0.13 -44.97 -3.63
C ASP A 484 1.23 -45.41 -3.06
N LYS A 485 2.01 -46.16 -3.86
CA LYS A 485 3.36 -46.59 -3.48
C LYS A 485 4.39 -45.46 -3.57
N ALA A 486 4.21 -44.53 -4.51
CA ALA A 486 5.06 -43.35 -4.60
C ALA A 486 4.87 -42.42 -3.39
N LEU A 487 3.63 -42.27 -2.90
CA LEU A 487 3.34 -41.54 -1.67
C LEU A 487 3.83 -42.28 -0.42
N GLU A 488 3.71 -43.61 -0.36
CA GLU A 488 4.29 -44.44 0.71
C GLU A 488 5.82 -44.26 0.81
N PHE A 489 6.49 -44.14 -0.34
CA PHE A 489 7.92 -43.82 -0.39
C PHE A 489 8.23 -42.48 0.28
N LEU A 490 7.52 -41.41 -0.08
CA LEU A 490 7.73 -40.09 0.55
C LEU A 490 7.42 -40.11 2.05
N SER A 491 6.35 -40.80 2.48
CA SER A 491 6.03 -40.91 3.91
C SER A 491 7.10 -41.66 4.73
N ASN A 492 7.87 -42.54 4.10
CA ASN A 492 8.96 -43.26 4.76
C ASN A 492 10.26 -42.44 4.86
N VAL A 493 10.45 -41.45 3.97
CA VAL A 493 11.63 -40.57 3.98
C VAL A 493 11.55 -39.52 5.10
N LEU A 494 10.36 -38.97 5.34
CA LEU A 494 10.13 -37.79 6.17
C LEU A 494 10.36 -37.96 7.70
N PRO A 495 10.00 -39.06 8.37
CA PRO A 495 10.03 -39.11 9.85
C PRO A 495 11.40 -39.38 10.48
N ASP A 496 12.34 -40.00 9.75
CA ASP A 496 13.60 -40.51 10.34
C ASP A 496 14.89 -40.01 9.67
N ASN A 497 14.80 -39.05 8.72
CA ASN A 497 15.91 -38.65 7.87
C ASN A 497 16.59 -39.86 7.20
N THR A 498 15.77 -40.87 6.85
CA THR A 498 16.27 -42.09 6.24
C THR A 498 16.76 -41.76 4.84
N SER A 499 17.96 -42.24 4.51
CA SER A 499 18.51 -42.04 3.16
C SER A 499 17.52 -42.54 2.11
N ASP A 500 17.29 -41.77 1.04
CA ASP A 500 16.34 -42.10 -0.04
C ASP A 500 16.48 -43.55 -0.54
N LYS A 501 17.72 -44.08 -0.56
CA LYS A 501 18.04 -45.48 -0.89
C LYS A 501 17.32 -46.50 -0.01
N LYS A 502 17.36 -46.31 1.31
CA LYS A 502 16.72 -47.22 2.28
C LYS A 502 15.20 -47.13 2.20
N ALA A 503 14.65 -45.93 2.05
CA ALA A 503 13.21 -45.76 1.89
C ALA A 503 12.71 -46.42 0.59
N PHE A 504 13.47 -46.29 -0.50
CA PHE A 504 13.17 -46.96 -1.76
C PHE A 504 13.25 -48.48 -1.61
N GLU A 505 14.29 -49.02 -0.97
CA GLU A 505 14.44 -50.46 -0.73
C GLU A 505 13.35 -51.01 0.20
N ASN A 506 12.85 -50.25 1.17
CA ASN A 506 11.74 -50.68 2.02
C ASN A 506 10.43 -50.83 1.23
N VAL A 507 10.18 -49.94 0.28
CA VAL A 507 9.01 -50.01 -0.61
C VAL A 507 9.25 -51.11 -1.63
N VAL A 508 10.29 -50.99 -2.47
CA VAL A 508 10.55 -51.83 -3.65
C VAL A 508 11.10 -53.21 -3.31
N GLY A 509 11.83 -53.36 -2.21
CA GLY A 509 12.52 -54.59 -1.81
C GLY A 509 11.58 -55.78 -1.55
N ARG A 510 10.28 -55.53 -1.39
CA ARG A 510 9.25 -56.60 -1.34
C ARG A 510 9.04 -57.32 -2.69
N TRP A 511 9.50 -56.74 -3.80
CA TRP A 511 9.23 -57.24 -5.16
C TRP A 511 10.49 -57.60 -5.98
N GLY A 512 11.69 -57.38 -5.43
CA GLY A 512 12.96 -57.59 -6.13
C GLY A 512 13.30 -56.50 -7.15
N LYS A 513 14.56 -56.52 -7.65
CA LYS A 513 15.25 -55.54 -8.54
C LYS A 513 14.32 -54.68 -9.44
N PRO A 514 14.65 -53.40 -9.68
CA PRO A 514 16.01 -52.82 -9.71
C PRO A 514 16.52 -52.26 -8.38
N LYS A 515 17.85 -52.09 -8.28
CA LYS A 515 18.48 -51.30 -7.21
C LYS A 515 18.19 -49.81 -7.43
N PHE A 516 18.24 -49.01 -6.37
CA PHE A 516 17.97 -47.57 -6.43
C PHE A 516 18.75 -46.85 -7.54
N ASP A 517 20.06 -47.13 -7.64
CA ASP A 517 20.93 -46.47 -8.61
C ASP A 517 20.58 -46.84 -10.07
N ASP A 518 20.05 -48.04 -10.31
CA ASP A 518 19.61 -48.48 -11.65
C ASP A 518 18.24 -47.89 -12.01
N ALA A 519 17.34 -47.72 -11.02
CA ALA A 519 16.00 -47.18 -11.22
C ALA A 519 16.02 -45.71 -11.64
N ILE A 520 16.91 -44.91 -11.04
CA ILE A 520 17.04 -43.46 -11.24
C ILE A 520 17.62 -43.10 -12.61
N VAL A 521 18.41 -44.00 -13.21
CA VAL A 521 19.06 -43.80 -14.51
C VAL A 521 18.25 -44.44 -15.65
N SER A 522 17.11 -45.07 -15.33
CA SER A 522 16.26 -45.69 -16.34
C SER A 522 15.82 -44.70 -17.42
N GLN A 523 15.72 -45.19 -18.66
CA GLN A 523 15.40 -44.36 -19.83
C GLN A 523 14.05 -43.66 -19.68
N ASN A 524 13.04 -44.34 -19.14
CA ASN A 524 11.70 -43.78 -18.90
C ASN A 524 11.72 -42.57 -17.95
N VAL A 525 12.58 -42.60 -16.93
CA VAL A 525 12.73 -41.49 -15.98
C VAL A 525 13.46 -40.31 -16.64
N ASN A 526 14.54 -40.58 -17.39
CA ASN A 526 15.24 -39.53 -18.13
C ASN A 526 14.32 -38.83 -19.15
N ASP A 527 13.52 -39.59 -19.89
CA ASP A 527 12.55 -39.06 -20.86
C ASP A 527 11.48 -38.21 -20.15
N HIS A 528 11.02 -38.63 -18.97
CA HIS A 528 10.08 -37.85 -18.16
C HIS A 528 10.69 -36.52 -17.72
N PHE A 529 11.91 -36.51 -17.18
CA PHE A 529 12.57 -35.27 -16.73
C PHE A 529 12.96 -34.36 -17.89
N SER A 530 13.29 -34.89 -19.07
CA SER A 530 13.48 -34.08 -20.28
C SER A 530 12.21 -33.31 -20.62
N LYS A 531 11.07 -33.99 -20.72
CA LYS A 531 9.77 -33.36 -20.99
C LYS A 531 9.33 -32.42 -19.86
N ASN A 532 9.65 -32.77 -18.61
CA ASN A 532 9.39 -31.94 -17.45
C ASN A 532 10.13 -30.61 -17.52
N ASN A 533 11.42 -30.66 -17.88
CA ASN A 533 12.22 -29.45 -18.05
C ASN A 533 11.72 -28.60 -19.23
N ASP A 534 11.29 -29.23 -20.33
CA ASP A 534 10.65 -28.52 -21.44
C ASP A 534 9.36 -27.83 -20.97
N TRP A 535 8.52 -28.52 -20.20
CA TRP A 535 7.29 -27.96 -19.63
C TRP A 535 7.56 -26.81 -18.66
N LEU A 536 8.54 -26.95 -17.77
CA LEU A 536 8.95 -25.91 -16.83
C LEU A 536 9.52 -24.69 -17.56
N SER A 537 10.33 -24.91 -18.59
CA SER A 537 10.93 -23.83 -19.39
C SER A 537 9.87 -23.02 -20.15
N ARG A 538 8.78 -23.67 -20.61
CA ARG A 538 7.65 -23.02 -21.27
C ARG A 538 7.01 -21.91 -20.43
N PHE A 539 7.02 -22.07 -19.10
CA PHE A 539 6.42 -21.10 -18.17
C PHE A 539 7.44 -20.29 -17.36
N SER A 540 8.74 -20.56 -17.51
CA SER A 540 9.83 -19.81 -16.85
C SER A 540 9.64 -19.63 -15.34
N PHE A 541 9.33 -20.71 -14.61
CA PHE A 541 9.17 -20.65 -13.15
C PHE A 541 10.48 -20.24 -12.47
N GLN A 542 10.47 -19.14 -11.70
CA GLN A 542 11.58 -18.80 -10.80
C GLN A 542 11.36 -19.34 -9.38
N HIS A 543 10.10 -19.41 -8.90
CA HIS A 543 9.75 -19.72 -7.50
C HIS A 543 8.56 -20.69 -7.35
N GLY A 544 8.34 -21.56 -8.34
CA GLY A 544 7.17 -22.44 -8.38
C GLY A 544 5.84 -21.71 -8.65
N GLY A 545 4.79 -22.46 -8.96
CA GLY A 545 3.49 -21.90 -9.28
C GLY A 545 2.37 -22.93 -9.30
N VAL A 546 1.15 -22.41 -9.30
CA VAL A 546 -0.09 -23.18 -9.24
C VAL A 546 -0.96 -22.79 -10.44
N PHE A 547 -1.48 -23.77 -11.16
CA PHE A 547 -2.47 -23.56 -12.21
C PHE A 547 -3.82 -24.05 -11.76
N PHE A 548 -4.80 -23.16 -11.78
CA PHE A 548 -6.21 -23.52 -11.60
C PHE A 548 -6.97 -23.22 -12.88
N ASN A 549 -7.40 -24.27 -13.61
CA ASN A 549 -8.08 -24.15 -14.90
C ASN A 549 -7.37 -23.22 -15.91
N GLY A 550 -6.04 -23.20 -15.88
CA GLY A 550 -5.19 -22.39 -16.74
C GLY A 550 -4.81 -21.02 -16.17
N ARG A 551 -5.47 -20.54 -15.11
CA ARG A 551 -5.02 -19.34 -14.41
C ARG A 551 -3.77 -19.66 -13.60
N PHE A 552 -2.71 -18.90 -13.82
CA PHE A 552 -1.48 -19.01 -13.04
C PHE A 552 -1.60 -18.20 -11.75
N ILE A 553 -1.19 -18.79 -10.63
CA ILE A 553 -1.13 -18.16 -9.32
C ILE A 553 0.23 -18.50 -8.73
N GLN A 554 0.89 -17.52 -8.09
CA GLN A 554 2.16 -17.80 -7.43
C GLN A 554 1.96 -18.75 -6.25
N LYS A 555 2.90 -19.70 -6.09
CA LYS A 555 2.83 -20.72 -5.04
C LYS A 555 2.78 -20.10 -3.63
N SER A 556 3.47 -18.97 -3.42
CA SER A 556 3.48 -18.20 -2.17
C SER A 556 2.12 -17.65 -1.77
N ASP A 557 1.29 -17.26 -2.75
CA ASP A 557 0.00 -16.63 -2.50
C ASP A 557 -1.06 -17.68 -2.16
N VAL A 558 -0.94 -18.87 -2.75
CA VAL A 558 -1.83 -20.01 -2.48
C VAL A 558 -1.42 -20.74 -1.20
N PHE A 559 -0.12 -20.87 -0.95
CA PHE A 559 0.42 -21.63 0.19
C PHE A 559 1.26 -20.77 1.15
N PRO A 560 0.78 -19.63 1.70
CA PRO A 560 1.53 -18.89 2.71
C PRO A 560 1.83 -19.80 3.90
N CYS A 561 3.11 -20.02 4.19
CA CYS A 561 3.58 -20.92 5.26
C CYS A 561 3.06 -22.37 5.15
N GLY A 562 2.81 -22.84 3.92
CA GLY A 562 2.27 -24.18 3.66
C GLY A 562 0.77 -24.31 3.88
N TYR A 563 0.02 -23.22 4.11
CA TYR A 563 -1.44 -23.23 4.24
C TYR A 563 -2.15 -22.78 2.98
N ILE A 564 -3.18 -23.52 2.53
CA ILE A 564 -4.07 -23.07 1.45
C ILE A 564 -4.79 -21.81 1.93
N ALA A 565 -4.40 -20.65 1.42
CA ALA A 565 -5.21 -19.45 1.47
C ALA A 565 -6.47 -19.68 0.64
N GLU A 566 -7.59 -19.06 1.02
CA GLU A 566 -8.83 -19.08 0.24
C GLU A 566 -8.50 -18.71 -1.21
N ILE A 567 -8.46 -19.71 -2.09
CA ILE A 567 -8.50 -19.47 -3.52
C ILE A 567 -9.93 -19.02 -3.75
N ASP A 568 -10.15 -17.73 -3.98
CA ASP A 568 -11.41 -17.25 -4.55
C ASP A 568 -11.58 -17.96 -5.91
N ILE A 569 -12.42 -19.00 -5.92
CA ILE A 569 -12.77 -19.82 -7.08
C ILE A 569 -13.69 -19.04 -8.01
#